data_AF-A0A519DHL6-F1
#
_entry.id   AF-A0A519DHL6-F1
#
_cell.length_a   1.000
_cell.length_b   1.000
_cell.length_c   1.000
_cell.angle_alpha   90.00
_cell.angle_beta   90.00
_cell.angle_gamma   90.00
#
_symmetry.space_group_name_H-M   'P 1'
#
loop_
_entity.id
_entity.type
_entity.pdbx_description
1 polymer ?
#
loop_
_entity_poly.entity_id
_entity_poly.type
_entity_poly.pdbx_seq_one_letter_code
_entity_poly.pdbx_strand_id
1 'polypeptide(L)'
;TISGDIAYADGEQTSWDNWFNYQQDSMTSIPWLTAVGNHENEPGYEFSPYEHRFDSDGQIESETFWYSRNYPGVHMVFMSTEHEFTPSSTQYTWLQNDLASVNREVTPFVIVYGHKPMYSSNSYHGSEVELRDALESLYITQGVDLVIAGHDHFYERTWPVSGESVVNNGKDGRFARGDAPIHLVIGIAGRSAYEELDEPQPEWSAYRENSSYGWTRMVYDGDTREISFTHYRIDGTIGDEFILQEDALSDDSDDGFIGVPGFGASLPILAMWGAAVVRRFRCIAYSEQTNFQ
;
A
#
# COMPACT_ATOMS: atom_id res chain seq x y z
N THR A 1 -11.45 -2.64 9.63
CA THR A 1 -11.66 -1.80 8.43
C THR A 1 -12.35 -2.67 7.38
N ILE A 2 -12.98 -2.08 6.36
CA ILE A 2 -13.64 -2.79 5.25
C ILE A 2 -13.24 -2.13 3.92
N SER A 3 -12.95 -2.94 2.92
CA SER A 3 -12.50 -2.51 1.59
C SER A 3 -13.64 -2.62 0.55
N GLY A 4 -14.76 -1.92 0.79
CA GLY A 4 -15.94 -1.91 -0.09
C GLY A 4 -16.82 -3.15 -0.05
N ASP A 5 -17.91 -3.13 -0.82
CA ASP A 5 -18.90 -4.20 -0.97
C ASP A 5 -19.49 -4.65 0.37
N ILE A 6 -20.18 -3.72 1.01
CA ILE A 6 -20.46 -3.81 2.44
C ILE A 6 -21.72 -4.63 2.70
N ALA A 7 -22.86 -4.14 2.24
CA ALA A 7 -24.16 -4.77 2.48
C ALA A 7 -24.69 -5.54 1.28
N TYR A 8 -24.12 -5.33 0.09
CA TYR A 8 -24.65 -5.85 -1.17
C TYR A 8 -26.16 -5.56 -1.33
N ALA A 9 -26.56 -4.33 -0.98
CA ALA A 9 -27.96 -3.93 -1.01
C ALA A 9 -28.48 -3.84 -2.45
N ASP A 10 -27.65 -3.38 -3.39
CA ASP A 10 -27.92 -3.37 -4.83
C ASP A 10 -29.29 -2.76 -5.19
N GLY A 11 -29.71 -1.72 -4.47
CA GLY A 11 -31.00 -1.04 -4.61
C GLY A 11 -32.11 -1.54 -3.66
N GLU A 12 -31.93 -2.68 -2.99
CA GLU A 12 -32.83 -3.18 -1.94
C GLU A 12 -32.42 -2.62 -0.57
N GLN A 13 -32.95 -1.44 -0.24
CA GLN A 13 -32.55 -0.67 0.95
C GLN A 13 -32.78 -1.41 2.29
N THR A 14 -33.69 -2.39 2.33
CA THR A 14 -33.87 -3.20 3.55
C THR A 14 -32.65 -4.05 3.88
N SER A 15 -31.82 -4.38 2.89
CA SER A 15 -30.54 -5.09 3.09
C SER A 15 -29.56 -4.28 3.93
N TRP A 16 -29.48 -2.95 3.72
CA TRP A 16 -28.67 -2.07 4.56
C TRP A 16 -29.12 -2.11 6.02
N ASP A 17 -30.42 -1.96 6.27
CA ASP A 17 -30.95 -1.93 7.63
C ASP A 17 -30.71 -3.28 8.34
N ASN A 18 -30.92 -4.39 7.64
CA ASN A 18 -30.62 -5.73 8.16
C ASN A 18 -29.13 -5.92 8.46
N TRP A 19 -28.27 -5.42 7.58
CA TRP A 19 -26.82 -5.49 7.76
C TRP A 19 -26.39 -4.69 9.00
N PHE A 20 -26.83 -3.44 9.15
CA PHE A 20 -26.53 -2.63 10.34
C PHE A 20 -27.06 -3.27 11.63
N ASN A 21 -28.28 -3.80 11.62
CA ASN A 21 -28.85 -4.50 12.77
C ASN A 21 -28.01 -5.72 13.17
N TYR A 22 -27.47 -6.46 12.19
CA TYR A 22 -26.60 -7.61 12.46
C TYR A 22 -25.23 -7.19 13.01
N GLN A 23 -24.66 -6.07 12.53
CA GLN A 23 -23.34 -5.59 12.95
C GLN A 23 -23.36 -4.68 14.19
N GLN A 24 -24.55 -4.29 14.68
CA GLN A 24 -24.72 -3.27 15.72
C GLN A 24 -23.87 -3.50 16.98
N ASP A 25 -23.80 -4.74 17.47
CA ASP A 25 -23.03 -5.07 18.68
C ASP A 25 -21.53 -4.77 18.51
N SER A 26 -20.99 -4.99 17.30
CA SER A 26 -19.60 -4.69 16.98
C SER A 26 -19.38 -3.18 16.77
N MET A 27 -20.22 -2.56 15.93
CA MET A 27 -20.08 -1.15 15.54
C MET A 27 -20.26 -0.17 16.69
N THR A 28 -21.03 -0.53 17.72
CA THR A 28 -21.21 0.31 18.93
C THR A 28 -20.01 0.27 19.87
N SER A 29 -19.08 -0.67 19.68
CA SER A 29 -17.91 -0.88 20.55
C SER A 29 -16.58 -0.65 19.85
N ILE A 30 -16.53 -0.86 18.54
CA ILE A 30 -15.32 -0.77 17.71
C ILE A 30 -15.65 0.14 16.53
N PRO A 31 -14.84 1.17 16.22
CA PRO A 31 -15.03 1.97 15.02
C PRO A 31 -14.86 1.13 13.75
N TRP A 32 -15.80 1.25 12.83
CA TRP A 32 -15.70 0.65 11.50
C TRP A 32 -15.33 1.75 10.51
N LEU A 33 -14.19 1.59 9.85
CA LEU A 33 -13.72 2.46 8.78
C LEU A 33 -13.82 1.70 7.46
N THR A 34 -14.39 2.35 6.45
CA THR A 34 -14.75 1.72 5.18
C THR A 34 -14.17 2.49 3.99
N ALA A 35 -13.72 1.77 2.97
CA ALA A 35 -13.63 2.27 1.61
C ALA A 35 -14.93 1.92 0.86
N VAL A 36 -15.26 2.69 -0.18
CA VAL A 36 -16.41 2.43 -1.05
C VAL A 36 -16.06 1.39 -2.12
N GLY A 37 -16.99 0.48 -2.42
CA GLY A 37 -16.88 -0.51 -3.49
C GLY A 37 -17.93 -0.34 -4.59
N ASN A 38 -17.91 -1.23 -5.59
CA ASN A 38 -18.83 -1.09 -6.73
C ASN A 38 -20.28 -1.42 -6.36
N HIS A 39 -20.52 -2.27 -5.36
CA HIS A 39 -21.88 -2.55 -4.88
C HIS A 39 -22.51 -1.40 -4.08
N GLU A 40 -21.72 -0.40 -3.68
CA GLU A 40 -22.25 0.85 -3.13
C GLU A 40 -22.74 1.82 -4.23
N ASN A 41 -22.42 1.59 -5.51
CA ASN A 41 -23.00 2.32 -6.63
C ASN A 41 -24.33 1.66 -7.06
N GLU A 42 -25.40 1.98 -6.34
CA GLU A 42 -26.64 1.21 -6.42
C GLU A 42 -27.57 1.64 -7.56
N PRO A 43 -28.25 0.70 -8.24
CA PRO A 43 -29.28 1.02 -9.22
C PRO A 43 -30.38 1.92 -8.63
N GLY A 44 -30.53 3.13 -9.20
CA GLY A 44 -31.56 4.09 -8.81
C GLY A 44 -31.22 4.96 -7.60
N TYR A 45 -30.11 4.69 -6.91
CA TYR A 45 -29.65 5.46 -5.75
C TYR A 45 -28.20 5.96 -5.88
N GLU A 46 -27.43 5.43 -6.84
CA GLU A 46 -25.99 5.69 -6.97
C GLU A 46 -25.31 5.44 -5.61
N PHE A 47 -24.37 6.27 -5.20
CA PHE A 47 -23.68 6.16 -3.91
C PHE A 47 -24.44 6.73 -2.71
N SER A 48 -25.64 7.30 -2.92
CA SER A 48 -26.39 7.99 -1.86
C SER A 48 -26.60 7.15 -0.59
N PRO A 49 -26.90 5.84 -0.65
CA PRO A 49 -27.07 5.03 0.56
C PRO A 49 -25.77 4.92 1.37
N TYR A 50 -24.61 4.75 0.72
CA TYR A 50 -23.32 4.74 1.39
C TYR A 50 -23.02 6.11 2.03
N GLU A 51 -23.21 7.18 1.27
CA GLU A 51 -23.01 8.57 1.73
C GLU A 51 -23.75 8.86 3.04
N HIS A 52 -25.00 8.43 3.15
CA HIS A 52 -25.86 8.82 4.26
C HIS A 52 -25.87 7.82 5.44
N ARG A 53 -25.18 6.67 5.31
CA ARG A 53 -25.16 5.62 6.35
C ARG A 53 -23.81 5.48 7.03
N PHE A 54 -22.74 5.92 6.39
CA PHE A 54 -21.41 5.97 6.97
C PHE A 54 -20.98 7.42 7.17
N ASP A 55 -21.11 7.91 8.41
CA ASP A 55 -20.48 9.15 8.83
C ASP A 55 -19.27 8.82 9.72
N SER A 56 -18.11 9.37 9.39
CA SER A 56 -16.96 9.38 10.27
C SER A 56 -16.79 10.78 10.88
N ASP A 57 -16.99 10.86 12.19
CA ASP A 57 -16.63 12.02 13.04
C ASP A 57 -17.35 13.35 12.78
N GLY A 58 -18.61 13.33 12.31
CA GLY A 58 -19.44 14.54 12.19
C GLY A 58 -18.98 15.53 11.11
N GLN A 59 -18.01 15.11 10.30
CA GLN A 59 -17.83 15.58 8.93
C GLN A 59 -18.54 14.57 8.03
N ILE A 60 -19.20 15.04 6.97
CA ILE A 60 -19.78 14.14 5.97
C ILE A 60 -18.62 13.68 5.07
N GLU A 61 -17.74 12.81 5.57
CA GLU A 61 -16.55 12.34 4.83
C GLU A 61 -16.89 11.42 3.67
N SER A 62 -18.06 10.79 3.76
CA SER A 62 -18.61 9.92 2.74
C SER A 62 -18.97 10.66 1.45
N GLU A 63 -19.26 11.97 1.50
CA GLU A 63 -19.44 12.83 0.30
C GLU A 63 -18.19 12.88 -0.57
N THR A 64 -17.00 12.72 0.03
CA THR A 64 -15.74 12.72 -0.72
C THR A 64 -15.25 11.32 -1.08
N PHE A 65 -15.78 10.24 -0.48
CA PHE A 65 -15.38 8.84 -0.71
C PHE A 65 -13.91 8.46 -0.45
N TRP A 66 -13.02 9.44 -0.21
CA TRP A 66 -11.63 9.23 0.16
C TRP A 66 -11.25 10.10 1.35
N TYR A 67 -10.55 9.52 2.33
CA TYR A 67 -10.15 10.17 3.57
C TYR A 67 -8.99 9.42 4.23
N SER A 68 -8.38 10.00 5.26
CA SER A 68 -7.31 9.36 6.02
C SER A 68 -7.54 9.46 7.53
N ARG A 69 -6.94 8.53 8.28
CA ARG A 69 -6.98 8.46 9.74
C ARG A 69 -5.65 8.01 10.29
N ASN A 70 -5.18 8.70 11.32
CA ASN A 70 -4.05 8.23 12.12
C ASN A 70 -4.56 7.35 13.25
N TYR A 71 -3.99 6.16 13.34
CA TYR A 71 -3.99 5.33 14.53
C TYR A 71 -2.55 5.27 15.06
N PRO A 72 -2.28 5.09 16.36
CA PRO A 72 -0.91 4.98 16.84
C PRO A 72 -0.08 3.99 16.01
N GLY A 73 1.04 4.46 15.44
CA GLY A 73 1.92 3.66 14.58
C GLY A 73 1.56 3.64 13.09
N VAL A 74 0.32 3.96 12.71
CA VAL A 74 -0.22 3.69 11.38
C VAL A 74 -1.02 4.87 10.85
N HIS A 75 -0.66 5.34 9.66
CA HIS A 75 -1.47 6.24 8.87
C HIS A 75 -2.29 5.40 7.87
N MET A 76 -3.60 5.43 8.02
CA MET A 76 -4.54 4.68 7.19
C MET A 76 -5.16 5.64 6.17
N VAL A 77 -5.12 5.24 4.90
CA VAL A 77 -5.72 5.97 3.79
C VAL A 77 -6.86 5.12 3.23
N PHE A 78 -8.04 5.70 3.06
CA PHE A 78 -9.18 5.08 2.40
C PHE A 78 -9.40 5.83 1.09
N MET A 79 -9.30 5.13 -0.03
CA MET A 79 -9.51 5.71 -1.36
C MET A 79 -10.70 5.03 -2.05
N SER A 80 -11.25 5.71 -3.05
CA SER A 80 -12.29 5.17 -3.91
C SER A 80 -11.71 4.70 -5.23
N THR A 81 -11.85 3.42 -5.52
CA THR A 81 -11.56 2.83 -6.85
C THR A 81 -12.71 3.02 -7.84
N GLU A 82 -13.85 3.53 -7.39
CA GLU A 82 -15.04 3.76 -8.22
C GLU A 82 -15.17 5.20 -8.73
N HIS A 83 -14.18 6.04 -8.39
CA HIS A 83 -14.11 7.44 -8.78
C HIS A 83 -12.76 7.70 -9.45
N GLU A 84 -12.67 8.79 -10.23
CA GLU A 84 -11.43 9.18 -10.94
C GLU A 84 -10.22 9.21 -10.00
N PHE A 85 -9.19 8.44 -10.35
CA PHE A 85 -7.91 8.35 -9.62
C PHE A 85 -6.71 8.72 -10.50
N THR A 86 -6.95 9.18 -11.73
CA THR A 86 -5.90 9.62 -12.65
C THR A 86 -5.10 10.82 -12.09
N PRO A 87 -3.85 11.07 -12.54
CA PRO A 87 -3.02 12.16 -12.01
C PRO A 87 -3.64 13.57 -12.03
N SER A 88 -4.62 13.81 -12.90
CA SER A 88 -5.35 15.08 -13.00
C SER A 88 -6.58 15.16 -12.08
N SER A 89 -6.95 14.07 -11.42
CA SER A 89 -8.15 13.99 -10.58
C SER A 89 -7.98 14.71 -9.24
N THR A 90 -9.11 15.09 -8.65
CA THR A 90 -9.16 15.65 -7.29
C THR A 90 -8.66 14.65 -6.27
N GLN A 91 -9.06 13.38 -6.39
CA GLN A 91 -8.65 12.30 -5.50
C GLN A 91 -7.13 12.08 -5.54
N TYR A 92 -6.52 12.02 -6.73
CA TYR A 92 -5.06 11.87 -6.84
C TYR A 92 -4.32 13.04 -6.19
N THR A 93 -4.77 14.27 -6.44
CA THR A 93 -4.15 15.47 -5.86
C THR A 93 -4.27 15.44 -4.33
N TRP A 94 -5.43 15.04 -3.80
CA TRP A 94 -5.62 14.86 -2.37
C TRP A 94 -4.68 13.77 -1.80
N LEU A 95 -4.65 12.60 -2.44
CA LEU A 95 -3.87 11.44 -2.01
C LEU A 95 -2.37 11.75 -1.99
N GLN A 96 -1.86 12.43 -3.01
CA GLN A 96 -0.47 12.88 -3.05
C GLN A 96 -0.13 13.81 -1.87
N ASN A 97 -1.02 14.75 -1.56
CA ASN A 97 -0.79 15.70 -0.46
C ASN A 97 -0.89 15.02 0.92
N ASP A 98 -1.85 14.12 1.09
CA ASP A 98 -2.07 13.36 2.32
C ASP A 98 -0.83 12.50 2.62
N LEU A 99 -0.39 11.69 1.66
CA LEU A 99 0.80 10.85 1.78
C LEU A 99 2.09 11.65 2.05
N ALA A 100 2.25 12.79 1.36
CA ALA A 100 3.41 13.68 1.57
C ALA A 100 3.41 14.36 2.95
N SER A 101 2.27 14.43 3.63
CA SER A 101 2.13 15.05 4.95
C SER A 101 2.44 14.09 6.11
N VAL A 102 2.60 12.80 5.84
CA VAL A 102 2.78 11.76 6.87
C VAL A 102 4.08 11.97 7.64
N ASN A 103 3.96 12.14 8.96
CA ASN A 103 5.11 12.11 9.86
C ASN A 103 5.44 10.66 10.27
N ARG A 104 6.43 10.07 9.59
CA ARG A 104 6.89 8.68 9.81
C ARG A 104 7.51 8.43 11.20
N GLU A 105 7.86 9.47 11.95
CA GLU A 105 8.28 9.29 13.35
C GLU A 105 7.09 8.89 14.25
N VAL A 106 5.89 9.42 13.93
CA VAL A 106 4.64 9.20 14.68
C VAL A 106 3.85 8.01 14.12
N THR A 107 3.73 7.94 12.79
CA THR A 107 3.05 6.87 12.06
C THR A 107 4.04 6.26 11.05
N PRO A 108 4.94 5.37 11.51
CA PRO A 108 5.94 4.75 10.64
C PRO A 108 5.35 4.00 9.45
N PHE A 109 4.17 3.41 9.62
CA PHE A 109 3.54 2.59 8.59
C PHE A 109 2.40 3.35 7.90
N VAL A 110 2.30 3.21 6.58
CA VAL A 110 1.22 3.72 5.75
C VAL A 110 0.51 2.56 5.08
N ILE A 111 -0.81 2.49 5.28
CA ILE A 111 -1.67 1.46 4.71
C ILE A 111 -2.74 2.13 3.88
N VAL A 112 -2.85 1.75 2.61
CA VAL A 112 -3.91 2.20 1.71
C VAL A 112 -4.99 1.13 1.60
N TYR A 113 -6.24 1.51 1.78
CA TYR A 113 -7.43 0.70 1.56
C TYR A 113 -8.15 1.22 0.32
N GLY A 114 -8.47 0.32 -0.60
CA GLY A 114 -9.35 0.55 -1.74
C GLY A 114 -10.21 -0.68 -1.99
N HIS A 115 -11.15 -0.63 -2.93
CA HIS A 115 -11.98 -1.79 -3.23
C HIS A 115 -11.35 -2.69 -4.30
N LYS A 116 -11.07 -2.17 -5.50
CA LYS A 116 -10.47 -2.93 -6.60
C LYS A 116 -8.95 -3.12 -6.44
N PRO A 117 -8.42 -4.33 -6.66
CA PRO A 117 -7.00 -4.61 -6.49
C PRO A 117 -6.15 -4.16 -7.69
N MET A 118 -5.01 -3.51 -7.43
CA MET A 118 -3.98 -3.29 -8.47
C MET A 118 -3.31 -4.60 -8.94
N TYR A 119 -3.31 -5.60 -8.06
CA TYR A 119 -2.73 -6.92 -8.25
C TYR A 119 -3.72 -7.97 -7.78
N SER A 120 -4.23 -8.77 -8.72
CA SER A 120 -5.01 -9.98 -8.49
C SER A 120 -4.63 -11.02 -9.54
N SER A 121 -4.34 -12.24 -9.11
CA SER A 121 -3.90 -13.33 -9.99
C SER A 121 -5.03 -14.16 -10.58
N ASN A 122 -6.28 -13.70 -10.46
CA ASN A 122 -7.45 -14.33 -11.07
C ASN A 122 -7.95 -13.51 -12.26
N SER A 123 -8.44 -14.13 -13.32
CA SER A 123 -8.96 -13.43 -14.50
C SER A 123 -10.46 -13.11 -14.47
N TYR A 124 -11.19 -13.50 -13.42
CA TYR A 124 -12.63 -13.20 -13.32
C TYR A 124 -12.91 -11.69 -13.25
N HIS A 125 -12.28 -11.01 -12.29
CA HIS A 125 -12.19 -9.56 -12.23
C HIS A 125 -10.73 -9.15 -12.48
N GLY A 126 -9.83 -9.60 -11.60
CA GLY A 126 -8.40 -9.50 -11.81
C GLY A 126 -7.82 -8.13 -11.51
N SER A 127 -6.60 -7.93 -11.97
CA SER A 127 -5.85 -6.69 -11.70
C SER A 127 -6.50 -5.49 -12.39
N GLU A 128 -6.78 -4.43 -11.64
CA GLU A 128 -7.16 -3.13 -12.16
C GLU A 128 -5.90 -2.42 -12.70
N VAL A 129 -5.55 -2.71 -13.95
CA VAL A 129 -4.30 -2.24 -14.58
C VAL A 129 -4.25 -0.71 -14.66
N GLU A 130 -5.39 -0.06 -14.93
CA GLU A 130 -5.46 1.41 -15.00
C GLU A 130 -5.17 2.07 -13.64
N LEU A 131 -5.62 1.44 -12.55
CA LEU A 131 -5.32 1.88 -11.19
C LEU A 131 -3.82 1.74 -10.90
N ARG A 132 -3.22 0.62 -11.28
CA ARG A 132 -1.77 0.38 -11.12
C ARG A 132 -0.96 1.41 -11.91
N ASP A 133 -1.28 1.64 -13.18
CA ASP A 133 -0.60 2.60 -14.05
C ASP A 133 -0.66 4.03 -13.49
N ALA A 134 -1.78 4.41 -12.87
CA ALA A 134 -1.97 5.74 -12.31
C ALA A 134 -1.23 5.96 -10.98
N LEU A 135 -1.19 4.96 -10.09
CA LEU A 135 -0.86 5.17 -8.67
C LEU A 135 0.35 4.40 -8.16
N GLU A 136 0.82 3.34 -8.83
CA GLU A 136 1.93 2.52 -8.30
C GLU A 136 3.19 3.35 -8.03
N SER A 137 3.56 4.22 -8.97
CA SER A 137 4.69 5.12 -8.81
C SER A 137 4.51 6.08 -7.63
N LEU A 138 3.28 6.56 -7.39
CA LEU A 138 2.99 7.40 -6.22
C LEU A 138 3.18 6.60 -4.92
N TYR A 139 2.66 5.37 -4.86
CA TYR A 139 2.74 4.52 -3.67
C TYR A 139 4.17 4.18 -3.30
N ILE A 140 4.97 3.77 -4.28
CA ILE A 140 6.39 3.47 -4.06
C ILE A 140 7.14 4.73 -3.61
N THR A 141 6.95 5.86 -4.29
CA THR A 141 7.69 7.10 -3.96
C THR A 141 7.31 7.71 -2.61
N GLN A 142 6.08 7.51 -2.16
CA GLN A 142 5.60 7.94 -0.84
C GLN A 142 5.83 6.90 0.27
N GLY A 143 6.37 5.72 -0.07
CA GLY A 143 6.67 4.64 0.86
C GLY A 143 5.44 3.98 1.45
N VAL A 144 4.36 3.79 0.67
CA VAL A 144 3.21 2.99 1.10
C VAL A 144 3.68 1.57 1.40
N ASP A 145 3.30 1.04 2.56
CA ASP A 145 3.79 -0.24 3.03
C ASP A 145 2.86 -1.38 2.62
N LEU A 146 1.55 -1.18 2.82
CA LEU A 146 0.51 -2.15 2.46
C LEU A 146 -0.58 -1.49 1.61
N VAL A 147 -1.09 -2.22 0.62
CA VAL A 147 -2.30 -1.87 -0.13
C VAL A 147 -3.30 -3.01 0.04
N ILE A 148 -4.47 -2.71 0.61
CA ILE A 148 -5.49 -3.69 0.96
C ILE A 148 -6.74 -3.44 0.11
N ALA A 149 -7.07 -4.43 -0.71
CA ALA A 149 -8.22 -4.46 -1.59
C ALA A 149 -9.22 -5.56 -1.21
N GLY A 150 -10.45 -5.40 -1.68
CA GLY A 150 -11.50 -6.42 -1.67
C GLY A 150 -11.78 -6.87 -3.10
N HIS A 151 -13.04 -6.75 -3.52
CA HIS A 151 -13.57 -7.00 -4.88
C HIS A 151 -13.46 -8.45 -5.35
N ASP A 152 -12.24 -8.97 -5.45
CA ASP A 152 -12.00 -10.34 -5.87
C ASP A 152 -12.24 -11.29 -4.70
N HIS A 153 -13.17 -12.23 -4.87
CA HIS A 153 -13.65 -13.09 -3.78
C HIS A 153 -12.70 -14.27 -3.46
N PHE A 154 -11.44 -13.95 -3.21
CA PHE A 154 -10.43 -14.87 -2.68
C PHE A 154 -9.45 -14.11 -1.78
N TYR A 155 -8.53 -14.84 -1.13
CA TYR A 155 -7.42 -14.26 -0.40
C TYR A 155 -6.16 -14.29 -1.27
N GLU A 156 -5.43 -13.19 -1.33
CA GLU A 156 -4.11 -13.13 -1.95
C GLU A 156 -3.20 -12.15 -1.23
N ARG A 157 -1.91 -12.51 -1.17
CA ARG A 157 -0.82 -11.62 -0.77
C ARG A 157 0.26 -11.67 -1.83
N THR A 158 0.75 -10.51 -2.24
CA THR A 158 1.94 -10.39 -3.09
C THR A 158 3.22 -10.41 -2.26
N TRP A 159 4.36 -10.63 -2.89
CA TRP A 159 5.62 -10.09 -2.38
C TRP A 159 5.62 -8.55 -2.50
N PRO A 160 6.52 -7.81 -1.84
CA PRO A 160 6.88 -6.45 -2.29
C PRO A 160 7.09 -6.43 -3.81
N VAL A 161 6.25 -5.70 -4.54
CA VAL A 161 6.13 -5.81 -6.00
C VAL A 161 6.07 -4.45 -6.68
N SER A 162 6.71 -4.31 -7.84
CA SER A 162 6.59 -3.15 -8.72
C SER A 162 6.57 -3.61 -10.16
N GLY A 163 5.57 -3.17 -10.94
CA GLY A 163 5.40 -3.57 -12.34
C GLY A 163 5.45 -5.09 -12.53
N GLU A 164 4.75 -5.84 -11.67
CA GLU A 164 4.73 -7.32 -11.65
C GLU A 164 6.09 -8.00 -11.35
N SER A 165 7.12 -7.22 -11.01
CA SER A 165 8.42 -7.74 -10.63
C SER A 165 8.56 -7.77 -9.11
N VAL A 166 8.98 -8.92 -8.57
CA VAL A 166 9.27 -9.06 -7.15
C VAL A 166 10.50 -8.23 -6.79
N VAL A 167 10.32 -7.31 -5.84
CA VAL A 167 11.39 -6.43 -5.34
C VAL A 167 12.14 -7.10 -4.20
N ASN A 168 11.43 -7.82 -3.32
CA ASN A 168 12.01 -8.49 -2.15
C ASN A 168 11.15 -9.71 -1.78
N ASN A 169 11.75 -10.82 -1.34
CA ASN A 169 11.05 -12.01 -0.84
C ASN A 169 10.95 -12.05 0.71
N GLY A 170 11.40 -10.99 1.38
CA GLY A 170 11.55 -10.95 2.83
C GLY A 170 12.58 -11.96 3.34
N LYS A 171 12.59 -12.14 4.66
CA LYS A 171 13.39 -13.17 5.35
C LYS A 171 12.57 -13.74 6.49
N ASP A 172 12.36 -15.06 6.50
CA ASP A 172 11.63 -15.77 7.57
C ASP A 172 10.23 -15.17 7.85
N GLY A 173 9.51 -14.77 6.80
CA GLY A 173 8.18 -14.14 6.92
C GLY A 173 8.21 -12.69 7.40
N ARG A 174 9.39 -12.05 7.40
CA ARG A 174 9.59 -10.64 7.79
C ARG A 174 9.94 -9.77 6.59
N PHE A 175 9.42 -8.54 6.59
CA PHE A 175 9.64 -7.53 5.57
C PHE A 175 10.02 -6.20 6.23
N ALA A 176 11.00 -5.49 5.67
CA ALA A 176 11.31 -4.13 6.09
C ALA A 176 10.47 -3.12 5.29
N ARG A 177 10.20 -1.96 5.89
CA ARG A 177 9.62 -0.82 5.16
C ARG A 177 10.58 -0.31 4.07
N GLY A 178 10.03 0.45 3.13
CA GLY A 178 10.82 1.25 2.17
C GLY A 178 11.19 0.53 0.87
N ASP A 179 10.80 -0.73 0.72
CA ASP A 179 10.71 -1.40 -0.58
C ASP A 179 9.41 -0.96 -1.30
N ALA A 180 8.88 -1.79 -2.20
CA ALA A 180 7.56 -1.59 -2.79
C ALA A 180 6.44 -2.14 -1.88
N PRO A 181 5.19 -1.65 -2.00
CA PRO A 181 4.10 -2.11 -1.17
C PRO A 181 3.84 -3.62 -1.31
N ILE A 182 3.39 -4.24 -0.23
CA ILE A 182 2.74 -5.55 -0.29
C ILE A 182 1.26 -5.31 -0.59
N HIS A 183 0.76 -5.94 -1.64
CA HIS A 183 -0.65 -5.88 -2.03
C HIS A 183 -1.39 -7.10 -1.48
N LEU A 184 -2.58 -6.85 -0.95
CA LEU A 184 -3.45 -7.85 -0.34
C LEU A 184 -4.83 -7.78 -0.98
N VAL A 185 -5.35 -8.92 -1.43
CA VAL A 185 -6.76 -9.12 -1.76
C VAL A 185 -7.40 -9.85 -0.59
N ILE A 186 -8.40 -9.23 0.03
CA ILE A 186 -9.12 -9.76 1.21
C ILE A 186 -10.63 -9.75 0.93
N GLY A 187 -11.05 -10.25 -0.23
CA GLY A 187 -12.47 -10.30 -0.64
C GLY A 187 -13.23 -11.54 -0.13
N ILE A 188 -12.72 -12.22 0.90
CA ILE A 188 -13.18 -13.56 1.30
C ILE A 188 -14.03 -13.56 2.59
N ALA A 189 -14.70 -12.44 2.89
CA ALA A 189 -15.42 -12.24 4.15
C ALA A 189 -16.83 -12.88 4.19
N GLY A 190 -17.39 -13.34 3.06
CA GLY A 190 -18.65 -14.10 3.07
C GLY A 190 -19.52 -14.05 1.81
N ARG A 191 -19.24 -13.18 0.83
CA ARG A 191 -19.83 -13.29 -0.51
C ARG A 191 -19.19 -14.46 -1.25
N SER A 192 -19.95 -15.13 -2.13
CA SER A 192 -19.53 -16.35 -2.83
C SER A 192 -18.11 -16.27 -3.37
N ALA A 193 -17.22 -17.11 -2.83
CA ALA A 193 -15.83 -17.20 -3.24
C ALA A 193 -15.70 -17.69 -4.69
N TYR A 194 -14.60 -17.32 -5.35
CA TYR A 194 -14.27 -17.85 -6.66
C TYR A 194 -14.02 -19.36 -6.59
N GLU A 195 -14.52 -20.11 -7.57
CA GLU A 195 -14.39 -21.58 -7.57
C GLU A 195 -12.97 -22.04 -7.93
N GLU A 196 -12.30 -21.33 -8.84
CA GLU A 196 -10.98 -21.66 -9.35
C GLU A 196 -10.03 -20.45 -9.29
N LEU A 197 -8.73 -20.73 -9.12
CA LEU A 197 -7.65 -19.75 -9.24
C LEU A 197 -6.85 -20.05 -10.50
N ASP A 198 -6.45 -19.01 -11.24
CA ASP A 198 -5.75 -19.19 -12.51
C ASP A 198 -4.34 -19.74 -12.33
N GLU A 199 -3.95 -20.66 -13.21
CA GLU A 199 -2.63 -21.29 -13.20
C GLU A 199 -1.84 -20.99 -14.50
N PRO A 200 -0.50 -20.84 -14.42
CA PRO A 200 0.32 -20.92 -13.20
C PRO A 200 0.18 -19.69 -12.31
N GLN A 201 0.37 -19.86 -10.99
CA GLN A 201 0.55 -18.75 -10.06
C GLN A 201 1.65 -17.80 -10.55
N PRO A 202 1.37 -16.50 -10.74
CA PRO A 202 2.40 -15.51 -11.09
C PRO A 202 3.44 -15.41 -9.99
N GLU A 203 4.72 -15.17 -10.35
CA GLU A 203 5.83 -15.12 -9.38
C GLU A 203 5.64 -14.06 -8.28
N TRP A 204 4.95 -12.96 -8.59
CA TRP A 204 4.66 -11.89 -7.64
C TRP A 204 3.57 -12.25 -6.62
N SER A 205 2.73 -13.25 -6.90
CA SER A 205 1.74 -13.77 -5.96
C SER A 205 2.46 -14.69 -4.98
N ALA A 206 2.60 -14.25 -3.72
CA ALA A 206 3.33 -15.00 -2.70
C ALA A 206 2.48 -16.11 -2.08
N TYR A 207 1.21 -15.80 -1.82
CA TYR A 207 0.25 -16.71 -1.23
C TYR A 207 -1.15 -16.38 -1.74
N ARG A 208 -1.97 -17.41 -2.02
CA ARG A 208 -3.37 -17.26 -2.41
C ARG A 208 -4.20 -18.45 -2.00
N GLU A 209 -5.45 -18.22 -1.63
CA GLU A 209 -6.43 -19.28 -1.38
C GLU A 209 -7.87 -18.83 -1.64
N ASN A 210 -8.72 -19.76 -2.07
CA ASN A 210 -10.16 -19.55 -2.30
C ASN A 210 -11.04 -20.60 -1.58
N SER A 211 -10.44 -21.45 -0.75
CA SER A 211 -11.10 -22.64 -0.19
C SER A 211 -11.89 -22.41 1.11
N SER A 212 -11.77 -21.23 1.71
CA SER A 212 -12.45 -20.89 2.96
C SER A 212 -12.71 -19.39 3.06
N TYR A 213 -13.83 -18.99 3.66
CA TYR A 213 -13.99 -17.62 4.15
C TYR A 213 -13.01 -17.30 5.28
N GLY A 214 -12.78 -16.01 5.53
CA GLY A 214 -11.80 -15.58 6.51
C GLY A 214 -11.82 -14.08 6.80
N TRP A 215 -10.94 -13.68 7.71
CA TRP A 215 -10.75 -12.30 8.14
C TRP A 215 -9.30 -12.10 8.57
N THR A 216 -8.84 -10.86 8.58
CA THR A 216 -7.45 -10.54 8.87
C THR A 216 -7.31 -9.69 10.11
N ARG A 217 -6.18 -9.85 10.79
CA ARG A 217 -5.82 -9.08 11.99
C ARG A 217 -4.45 -8.46 11.79
N MET A 218 -4.38 -7.15 12.02
CA MET A 218 -3.12 -6.43 12.12
C MET A 218 -2.91 -5.94 13.55
N VAL A 219 -1.72 -6.15 14.09
CA VAL A 219 -1.33 -5.69 15.42
C VAL A 219 -0.05 -4.89 15.29
N TYR A 220 -0.13 -3.59 15.59
CA TYR A 220 1.05 -2.75 15.75
C TYR A 220 1.60 -2.86 17.17
N ASP A 221 2.89 -3.19 17.29
CA ASP A 221 3.66 -3.14 18.53
C ASP A 221 4.54 -1.88 18.51
N GLY A 222 4.29 -0.96 19.44
CA GLY A 222 5.01 0.31 19.54
C GLY A 222 6.41 0.19 20.12
N ASP A 223 6.71 -0.89 20.85
CA ASP A 223 8.03 -1.12 21.46
C ASP A 223 9.01 -1.66 20.42
N THR A 224 8.56 -2.62 19.60
CA THR A 224 9.37 -3.19 18.51
C THR A 224 9.23 -2.45 17.19
N ARG A 225 8.20 -1.59 17.07
CA ARG A 225 7.83 -0.87 15.84
C ARG A 225 7.60 -1.83 14.67
N GLU A 226 6.77 -2.84 14.94
CA GLU A 226 6.39 -3.89 14.00
C GLU A 226 4.87 -3.98 13.83
N ILE A 227 4.41 -4.38 12.64
CA ILE A 227 3.04 -4.84 12.39
C ILE A 227 3.08 -6.34 12.17
N SER A 228 2.39 -7.10 13.02
CA SER A 228 2.07 -8.50 12.75
C SER A 228 0.76 -8.58 11.98
N PHE A 229 0.78 -9.24 10.82
CA PHE A 229 -0.39 -9.53 10.01
C PHE A 229 -0.73 -11.02 10.09
N THR A 230 -2.00 -11.36 10.30
CA THR A 230 -2.48 -12.74 10.26
C THR A 230 -3.80 -12.82 9.50
N HIS A 231 -3.89 -13.74 8.55
CA HIS A 231 -5.13 -14.17 7.90
C HIS A 231 -5.67 -15.42 8.58
N TYR A 232 -6.90 -15.32 9.10
CA TYR A 232 -7.62 -16.41 9.75
C TYR A 232 -8.70 -16.93 8.81
N ARG A 233 -8.75 -18.25 8.64
CA ARG A 233 -9.91 -18.94 8.07
C ARG A 233 -11.06 -18.93 9.08
N ILE A 234 -12.28 -19.13 8.59
CA ILE A 234 -13.50 -19.11 9.42
C ILE A 234 -13.52 -20.23 10.48
N ASP A 235 -12.77 -21.31 10.26
CA ASP A 235 -12.57 -22.39 11.24
C ASP A 235 -11.55 -22.06 12.35
N GLY A 236 -10.95 -20.86 12.29
CA GLY A 236 -9.96 -20.36 13.24
C GLY A 236 -8.52 -20.78 12.94
N THR A 237 -8.26 -21.55 11.88
CA THR A 237 -6.89 -21.86 11.45
C THR A 237 -6.23 -20.66 10.78
N ILE A 238 -4.91 -20.57 10.89
CA ILE A 238 -4.12 -19.54 10.20
C ILE A 238 -3.90 -19.98 8.75
N GLY A 239 -4.27 -19.11 7.81
CA GLY A 239 -3.99 -19.31 6.39
C GLY A 239 -2.63 -18.76 6.00
N ASP A 240 -2.35 -17.53 6.42
CA ASP A 240 -1.13 -16.81 6.09
C ASP A 240 -0.77 -15.82 7.20
N GLU A 241 0.52 -15.54 7.36
CA GLU A 241 1.02 -14.58 8.34
C GLU A 241 2.36 -13.99 7.90
N PHE A 242 2.60 -12.74 8.29
CA PHE A 242 3.89 -12.08 8.10
C PHE A 242 4.08 -10.93 9.09
N ILE A 243 5.31 -10.45 9.18
CA ILE A 243 5.65 -9.27 10.00
C ILE A 243 6.24 -8.20 9.08
N LEU A 244 5.75 -6.98 9.22
CA LEU A 244 6.34 -5.78 8.65
C LEU A 244 7.06 -5.02 9.78
N GLN A 245 8.34 -4.72 9.61
CA GLN A 245 9.16 -4.02 10.61
C GLN A 245 9.68 -2.71 10.04
N GLU A 246 9.84 -1.71 10.91
CA GLU A 246 10.36 -0.43 10.45
C GLU A 246 11.87 -0.52 10.15
N ASP A 247 12.64 -1.33 10.87
CA ASP A 247 14.08 -1.46 10.63
C ASP A 247 14.40 -2.38 9.44
N ALA A 248 15.58 -2.21 8.85
CA ALA A 248 16.09 -3.11 7.83
C ALA A 248 16.22 -4.54 8.38
N LEU A 249 16.02 -5.54 7.52
CA LEU A 249 16.26 -6.95 7.89
C LEU A 249 17.77 -7.13 8.15
N SER A 250 18.13 -7.84 9.22
CA SER A 250 19.54 -8.14 9.49
C SER A 250 20.06 -9.18 8.50
N ASP A 251 21.11 -8.80 7.76
CA ASP A 251 21.95 -9.74 7.03
C ASP A 251 22.73 -10.55 8.05
N ASP A 252 22.30 -11.78 8.34
CA ASP A 252 23.11 -12.74 9.09
C ASP A 252 24.23 -13.24 8.17
N SER A 253 25.19 -12.36 7.88
CA SER A 253 26.51 -12.74 7.41
C SER A 253 27.52 -12.53 8.54
N ASP A 254 27.24 -13.07 9.72
CA ASP A 254 28.18 -13.14 10.84
C ASP A 254 28.61 -14.61 11.05
N ASP A 255 29.28 -15.16 10.03
CA ASP A 255 30.24 -16.25 10.28
C ASP A 255 31.40 -15.65 11.09
N GLY A 256 31.33 -15.89 12.40
CA GLY A 256 32.14 -15.22 13.41
C GLY A 256 33.64 -15.14 13.11
N PHE A 257 34.13 -13.91 13.01
CA PHE A 257 35.53 -13.61 13.26
C PHE A 257 35.65 -12.92 14.62
N ILE A 258 35.86 -13.71 15.69
CA ILE A 258 36.28 -13.19 16.99
C ILE A 258 37.69 -12.60 16.81
N GLY A 259 37.79 -11.29 16.69
CA GLY A 259 39.05 -10.57 16.57
C GLY A 259 38.96 -9.12 17.06
N VAL A 260 39.05 -8.95 18.39
CA VAL A 260 39.60 -7.80 19.17
C VAL A 260 39.31 -6.36 18.68
N PRO A 261 38.80 -5.45 19.56
CA PRO A 261 38.37 -4.11 19.16
C PRO A 261 39.54 -3.20 18.75
N GLY A 262 39.52 -2.73 17.51
CA GLY A 262 40.45 -1.75 16.96
C GLY A 262 39.70 -0.52 16.45
N PHE A 263 40.05 0.64 17.01
CA PHE A 263 39.56 1.97 16.68
C PHE A 263 39.57 2.30 15.17
N GLY A 264 38.43 2.84 14.70
CA GLY A 264 38.34 3.99 13.79
C GLY A 264 38.81 3.85 12.34
N ALA A 265 37.88 3.98 11.40
CA ALA A 265 37.99 4.89 10.24
C ALA A 265 36.73 4.83 9.38
N SER A 266 35.88 5.85 9.50
CA SER A 266 34.93 6.26 8.47
C SER A 266 35.69 6.93 7.33
N LEU A 267 35.74 6.32 6.15
CA LEU A 267 36.24 6.93 4.92
C LEU A 267 35.06 7.46 4.09
N PRO A 268 34.96 8.77 3.81
CA PRO A 268 34.08 9.26 2.76
C PRO A 268 34.79 9.16 1.40
N ILE A 269 34.07 8.61 0.42
CA ILE A 269 34.47 8.58 -1.00
C ILE A 269 34.40 10.02 -1.55
N LEU A 270 35.55 10.58 -1.90
CA LEU A 270 35.68 11.90 -2.53
C LEU A 270 35.93 11.72 -4.03
N ALA A 271 34.93 12.08 -4.84
CA ALA A 271 35.04 12.15 -6.29
C ALA A 271 35.93 13.34 -6.70
N MET A 272 37.03 13.07 -7.41
CA MET A 272 37.89 14.10 -7.99
C MET A 272 37.44 14.45 -9.41
N TRP A 273 36.97 15.68 -9.61
CA TRP A 273 36.99 16.35 -10.92
C TRP A 273 38.25 17.21 -11.01
N GLY A 274 39.12 16.89 -11.97
CA GLY A 274 40.35 17.63 -12.23
C GLY A 274 40.09 18.93 -13.00
N ALA A 275 40.36 20.07 -12.38
CA ALA A 275 40.56 21.35 -13.07
C ALA A 275 42.01 21.79 -12.83
N ALA A 276 42.85 21.72 -13.86
CA ALA A 276 44.20 22.24 -13.83
C ALA A 276 44.26 23.61 -14.54
N VAL A 277 44.53 24.66 -13.76
CA VAL A 277 45.06 25.94 -14.24
C VAL A 277 46.32 26.23 -13.43
N VAL A 278 47.46 26.47 -14.07
CA VAL A 278 48.26 27.72 -14.07
C VAL A 278 49.72 27.23 -14.24
N ARG A 279 50.57 27.72 -15.17
CA ARG A 279 51.29 29.00 -15.03
C ARG A 279 52.06 29.37 -16.30
N ARG A 280 51.92 30.65 -16.67
CA ARG A 280 52.73 31.41 -17.62
C ARG A 280 54.20 31.47 -17.21
N PHE A 281 55.11 31.43 -18.18
CA PHE A 281 56.28 32.30 -18.24
C PHE A 281 56.55 32.76 -19.70
N ARG A 282 56.99 34.02 -19.81
CA ARG A 282 57.15 34.84 -21.03
C ARG A 282 58.43 34.53 -21.80
N CYS A 283 58.38 34.69 -23.13
CA CYS A 283 59.32 35.41 -24.03
C CYS A 283 58.85 35.19 -25.49
N ILE A 284 59.01 36.03 -26.51
CA ILE A 284 59.35 37.43 -26.79
C ILE A 284 58.91 37.63 -28.28
N ALA A 285 58.36 38.82 -28.59
CA ALA A 285 58.29 39.54 -29.89
C ALA A 285 57.97 38.82 -31.23
N TYR A 286 56.92 39.27 -31.94
CA TYR A 286 57.00 40.28 -33.02
C TYR A 286 55.58 40.70 -33.51
N SER A 287 55.56 41.81 -34.24
CA SER A 287 54.50 42.81 -34.51
C SER A 287 53.22 42.39 -35.25
N GLU A 288 52.14 43.13 -34.92
CA GLU A 288 51.17 43.84 -35.79
C GLU A 288 51.47 43.84 -37.32
N GLN A 289 50.53 43.92 -38.27
CA GLN A 289 49.12 44.27 -38.31
C GLN A 289 48.62 43.98 -39.76
N THR A 290 47.36 43.56 -39.89
CA THR A 290 46.36 43.94 -40.93
C THR A 290 46.79 44.16 -42.39
N ASN A 291 46.11 43.52 -43.36
CA ASN A 291 44.96 44.09 -44.11
C ASN A 291 44.73 43.46 -45.52
N PHE A 292 43.45 43.36 -45.88
CA PHE A 292 42.83 43.33 -47.23
C PHE A 292 43.28 42.28 -48.27
N GLN A 293 42.41 41.29 -48.53
CA GLN A 293 41.42 41.31 -49.62
C GLN A 293 40.40 40.19 -49.45
#